data_AF-A0A930KQQ4-F1
#
_entry.id   AF-A0A930KQQ4-F1
#
_cell.length_a   1.000
_cell.length_b   1.000
_cell.length_c   1.000
_cell.angle_alpha   90.00
_cell.angle_beta   90.00
_cell.angle_gamma   90.00
#
_symmetry.space_group_name_H-M   'P 1'
#
loop_
_entity.id
_entity.type
_entity.pdbx_description
1 polymer ?
#
loop_
_entity_poly.entity_id
_entity_poly.type
_entity_poly.pdbx_seq_one_letter_code
_entity_poly.pdbx_strand_id
1 'polypeptide(L)' 'MTKSYPSRTGEPTTVLQNLNLHIPAGQITVFVGPSGCGKTTSLRMINRMV' A
#
# COMPACT_ATOMS: atom_id res chain seq x y z
N MET A 1 -2.18 7.82 3.70
CA MET A 1 -3.18 6.72 3.62
C MET A 1 -2.79 5.58 4.55
N THR A 2 -3.77 4.90 5.15
CA THR A 2 -3.59 3.71 6.01
C THR A 2 -4.49 2.58 5.52
N LYS A 3 -3.99 1.35 5.48
CA LYS A 3 -4.75 0.15 5.09
C LYS A 3 -4.48 -0.99 6.06
N SER A 4 -5.57 -1.56 6.57
CA SER A 4 -5.55 -2.73 7.44
C SER A 4 -6.48 -3.81 6.89
N TYR A 5 -6.12 -5.07 7.10
CA TYR A 5 -6.91 -6.24 6.71
C TYR A 5 -7.27 -7.05 7.97
N PRO A 6 -8.44 -7.72 8.00
CA PRO A 6 -8.76 -8.64 9.08
C PRO A 6 -7.72 -9.76 9.12
N SER A 7 -7.12 -9.97 10.30
CA SER A 7 -6.18 -11.05 10.50
C SER A 7 -6.87 -12.28 11.08
N ARG A 8 -6.20 -13.44 11.00
CA ARG A 8 -6.69 -14.69 11.58
C ARG A 8 -6.87 -14.63 13.11
N THR A 9 -6.22 -13.71 13.80
CA THR A 9 -6.31 -13.57 15.26
C THR A 9 -7.47 -12.66 15.70
N GLY A 10 -8.28 -12.15 14.76
CA GLY A 10 -9.38 -11.22 15.03
C GLY A 10 -8.95 -9.75 15.09
N GLU A 11 -7.69 -9.48 15.40
CA GLU A 11 -7.11 -8.13 15.37
C GLU A 11 -6.74 -7.72 13.93
N PRO A 12 -7.07 -6.49 13.48
CA PRO A 12 -6.71 -6.03 12.14
C PRO A 12 -5.19 -5.88 12.00
N THR A 13 -4.63 -6.48 10.95
CA THR A 13 -3.22 -6.27 10.60
C THR A 13 -3.10 -5.04 9.71
N THR A 14 -2.40 -4.02 10.20
CA THR A 14 -2.07 -2.82 9.42
C THR A 14 -0.94 -3.16 8.45
N VAL A 15 -1.24 -3.07 7.15
CA VAL A 15 -0.31 -3.38 6.05
C VAL A 15 0.41 -2.11 5.57
N LEU A 16 -0.28 -0.98 5.63
CA LEU A 16 0.28 0.32 5.29
C LEU A 16 -0.20 1.34 6.32
N GLN A 17 0.73 2.14 6.84
CA GLN A 17 0.43 3.20 7.78
C GLN A 17 1.05 4.50 7.28
N ASN A 18 0.26 5.57 7.21
CA ASN A 18 0.71 6.91 6.83
C ASN A 18 1.49 7.00 5.50
N LEU A 19 1.03 6.26 4.48
CA LEU A 19 1.61 6.34 3.13
C LEU A 19 1.33 7.72 2.52
N ASN A 20 2.39 8.51 2.33
CA ASN A 20 2.40 9.79 1.62
C ASN A 20 3.31 9.66 0.40
N LEU A 21 2.77 9.90 -0.78
CA LEU A 21 3.48 9.75 -2.05
C LEU A 21 3.30 11.00 -2.89
N HIS A 22 4.40 11.50 -3.45
CA HIS A 22 4.40 12.55 -4.45
C HIS A 22 4.98 11.95 -5.74
N ILE A 23 4.13 11.76 -6.75
CA ILE A 23 4.52 11.16 -8.03
C ILE A 23 4.52 12.28 -9.08
N PRO A 24 5.68 12.66 -9.64
CA PRO A 24 5.76 13.67 -10.67
C PRO A 24 5.03 13.24 -11.95
N ALA A 25 4.37 14.19 -12.62
CA ALA A 25 3.74 13.93 -13.91
C ALA A 25 4.78 13.55 -14.97
N GLY A 26 4.43 12.59 -15.84
CA GLY A 26 5.29 12.14 -16.93
C GLY A 26 6.48 11.26 -16.53
N GLN A 27 6.58 10.86 -15.26
CA GLN A 27 7.65 9.96 -14.79
C GLN A 27 7.14 8.55 -14.49
N ILE A 28 8.03 7.57 -14.67
CA ILE A 28 7.80 6.19 -14.26
C ILE A 28 8.31 6.02 -12.82
N THR A 29 7.42 5.62 -11.91
CA THR A 29 7.76 5.33 -10.50
C THR A 29 7.64 3.84 -10.24
N VAL A 30 8.67 3.24 -9.63
CA VAL A 30 8.72 1.80 -9.32
C VAL A 30 8.75 1.58 -7.81
N PHE A 31 7.94 0.66 -7.31
CA PHE A 31 7.93 0.24 -5.90
C PHE A 31 8.82 -0.98 -5.71
N VAL A 32 9.84 -0.88 -4.85
CA VAL A 32 10.83 -1.94 -4.60
C VAL A 32 10.83 -2.32 -3.13
N GLY A 33 11.00 -3.61 -2.83
CA GLY A 33 11.08 -4.13 -1.47
C GLY A 33 10.75 -5.62 -1.36
N PRO A 34 10.90 -6.24 -0.18
CA PRO A 34 10.62 -7.66 0.05
C PRO A 34 9.17 -8.07 -0.21
N SER A 35 8.90 -9.35 -0.43
CA SER A 35 7.52 -9.85 -0.54
C SER A 35 6.71 -9.51 0.73
N GLY A 36 5.44 -9.15 0.57
CA GLY A 36 4.56 -8.80 1.69
C GLY A 36 4.70 -7.37 2.24
N CYS A 37 5.66 -6.56 1.79
CA CYS A 37 5.87 -5.20 2.31
C CYS A 37 4.83 -4.13 1.87
N GLY A 38 3.71 -4.54 1.27
CA GLY A 38 2.61 -3.63 0.92
C GLY A 38 2.66 -2.99 -0.49
N LYS A 39 3.61 -3.34 -1.38
CA LYS A 39 3.72 -2.76 -2.74
C LYS A 39 2.43 -2.84 -3.57
N THR A 40 1.91 -4.05 -3.76
CA THR A 40 0.67 -4.27 -4.52
C THR A 40 -0.53 -3.61 -3.85
N THR A 41 -0.55 -3.58 -2.52
CA THR A 41 -1.58 -2.89 -1.73
C THR A 41 -1.55 -1.39 -1.99
N SER A 42 -0.37 -0.77 -2.02
CA SER A 42 -0.19 0.65 -2.37
C SER A 42 -0.69 0.95 -3.78
N LEU A 43 -0.30 0.15 -4.77
CA LEU A 43 -0.74 0.32 -6.16
C LEU A 43 -2.26 0.20 -6.31
N ARG A 44 -2.89 -0.76 -5.62
CA ARG A 44 -4.35 -0.92 -5.61
C ARG A 44 -5.06 0.30 -5.01
N MET A 45 -4.51 0.91 -3.95
CA MET A 45 -5.08 2.13 -3.37
C MET A 45 -4.91 3.35 -4.29
N ILE A 46 -3.74 3.51 -4.93
CA ILE A 46 -3.51 4.58 -5.91
C ILE A 46 -4.50 4.46 -7.08
N ASN A 47 -4.75 3.23 -7.55
CA ASN A 47 -5.71 2.95 -8.61
C ASN A 47 -7.19 2.97 -8.14
N ARG A 48 -7.46 3.39 -6.89
CA ARG A 48 -8.81 3.41 -6.26
C ARG A 48 -9.56 2.07 -6.32
N MET A 49 -8.85 0.95 -6.30
CA MET A 49 -9.46 -0.38 -6.36
C MET A 49 -9.91 -0.95 -4.99
N VAL A 50 -9.65 -0.23 -3.88
CA VAL A 50 -9.82 -0.70 -2.47
C VAL A 50 -9.94 0.45 -1.49
#